data_AF-A0A0N4TAU5-F1
#
_entry.id   AF-A0A0N4TAU5-F1
#
_cell.length_a   1.000
_cell.length_b   1.000
_cell.length_c   1.000
_cell.angle_alpha   90.00
_cell.angle_beta   90.00
_cell.angle_gamma   90.00
#
_symmetry.space_group_name_H-M   'P 1'
#
loop_
_entity.id
_entity.type
_entity.pdbx_description
1 polymer ?
#
loop_
_entity_poly.entity_id
_entity_poly.type
_entity_poly.pdbx_seq_one_letter_code
_entity_poly.pdbx_strand_id
1 'polypeptide(L)'
;LDGGDQQVVPYWNLIRNYDKISAAVVTRVSPKCLQGISAILMRKCLQECHPNFGSLICNLPPSNIANGDGEASKVLRAMHEGLRAEGLKPIEAFVNTKLEAVTLYEASFFNQIGFLCLHCSLVIGEGALRMIVLNPERSSKDLASLVHALKTDENIEKFAALTSLALLLVWHPSDHTLPVSRILITGKCVL
;
A
#
# COMPACT_ATOMS: atom_id res chain seq x y z
N LEU A 1 -4.31 -0.01 -4.77
CA LEU A 1 -4.83 -0.45 -3.46
C LEU A 1 -4.91 -1.96 -3.52
N ASP A 2 -4.15 -2.67 -2.68
CA ASP A 2 -3.92 -4.12 -2.71
C ASP A 2 -3.42 -4.66 -4.07
N GLY A 3 -2.47 -5.59 -4.03
CA GLY A 3 -1.81 -6.06 -5.26
C GLY A 3 -2.66 -6.98 -6.13
N GLY A 4 -3.78 -7.47 -5.61
CA GLY A 4 -4.41 -8.69 -6.09
C GLY A 4 -3.66 -9.94 -5.57
N ASP A 5 -4.30 -11.10 -5.74
CA ASP A 5 -3.87 -12.39 -5.18
C ASP A 5 -3.13 -13.30 -6.18
N GLN A 6 -2.85 -12.79 -7.38
CA GLN A 6 -2.23 -13.54 -8.46
C GLN A 6 -0.76 -13.16 -8.66
N GLN A 7 0.07 -14.14 -9.00
CA GLN A 7 1.46 -13.91 -9.44
C GLN A 7 1.50 -13.18 -10.79
N VAL A 8 0.58 -13.53 -11.70
CA VAL A 8 0.40 -12.82 -12.96
C VAL A 8 -0.55 -11.66 -12.71
N VAL A 9 0.01 -10.47 -12.54
CA VAL A 9 -0.77 -9.27 -12.19
C VAL A 9 -1.56 -8.77 -13.40
N PRO A 10 -2.92 -8.85 -13.40
CA PRO A 10 -3.72 -8.56 -14.59
C PRO A 10 -3.59 -7.11 -15.07
N TYR A 11 -3.44 -6.17 -14.14
CA TYR A 11 -3.31 -4.75 -14.43
C TYR A 11 -1.86 -4.32 -14.71
N TRP A 12 -0.89 -5.26 -14.77
CA TRP A 12 0.50 -4.92 -15.10
C TRP A 12 0.62 -4.17 -16.43
N ASN A 13 -0.12 -4.60 -17.45
CA ASN A 13 -0.13 -3.95 -18.77
C ASN A 13 -0.68 -2.51 -18.72
N LEU A 14 -1.51 -2.20 -17.73
CA LEU A 14 -1.98 -0.84 -17.48
C LEU A 14 -0.89 -0.03 -16.77
N ILE A 15 -0.30 -0.56 -15.71
CA ILE A 15 0.58 0.23 -14.85
C ILE A 15 2.01 0.40 -15.38
N ARG A 16 2.50 -0.52 -16.20
CA ARG A 16 3.88 -0.51 -16.74
C ARG A 16 4.19 0.69 -17.64
N ASN A 17 3.17 1.38 -18.12
CA ASN A 17 3.32 2.55 -19.00
C ASN A 17 3.33 3.88 -18.22
N TYR A 18 3.13 3.87 -16.89
CA TYR A 18 3.30 5.06 -16.08
C TYR A 18 4.77 5.23 -15.69
N ASP A 19 5.26 6.46 -15.64
CA ASP A 19 6.62 6.71 -15.16
C ASP A 19 6.75 6.41 -13.65
N LYS A 20 5.73 6.81 -12.88
CA LYS A 20 5.73 6.75 -11.42
C LYS A 20 4.36 6.42 -10.83
N ILE A 21 4.34 5.58 -9.81
CA ILE A 21 3.24 5.44 -8.86
C ILE A 21 3.63 6.15 -7.57
N SER A 22 2.95 7.24 -7.21
CA SER A 22 3.28 8.03 -6.02
C SER A 22 3.20 7.23 -4.73
N ALA A 23 2.16 6.40 -4.58
CA ALA A 23 2.00 5.50 -3.44
C ALA A 23 1.26 4.24 -3.81
N ALA A 24 1.72 3.11 -3.28
CA ALA A 24 0.96 1.87 -3.22
C ALA A 24 0.54 1.61 -1.77
N VAL A 25 -0.67 1.09 -1.57
CA VAL A 25 -1.18 0.75 -0.24
C VAL A 25 -1.63 -0.69 -0.23
N VAL A 26 -1.16 -1.45 0.77
CA VAL A 26 -1.60 -2.81 1.06
C VAL A 26 -2.29 -2.80 2.41
N THR A 27 -3.60 -3.04 2.39
CA THR A 27 -4.48 -2.94 3.55
C THR A 27 -4.31 -4.09 4.52
N ARG A 28 -3.94 -5.28 4.03
CA ARG A 28 -3.89 -6.52 4.81
C ARG A 28 -2.59 -7.26 4.61
N VAL A 29 -2.06 -7.78 5.71
CA VAL A 29 -0.88 -8.64 5.71
C VAL A 29 -1.31 -10.07 5.51
N SER A 30 -1.62 -10.42 4.27
CA SER A 30 -1.94 -11.79 3.90
C SER A 30 -1.31 -12.14 2.56
N PRO A 31 -1.03 -13.43 2.29
CA PRO A 31 -0.51 -13.86 1.00
C PRO A 31 -1.36 -13.30 -0.15
N LYS A 32 -2.69 -13.39 -0.03
CA LYS A 32 -3.61 -12.90 -1.06
C LYS A 32 -3.54 -11.39 -1.32
N CYS A 33 -3.16 -10.57 -0.34
CA CYS A 33 -3.08 -9.12 -0.54
C CYS A 33 -1.68 -8.65 -0.96
N LEU A 34 -0.66 -9.41 -0.54
CA LEU A 34 0.75 -9.13 -0.82
C LEU A 34 1.20 -9.70 -2.17
N GLN A 35 0.59 -10.78 -2.66
CA GLN A 35 1.08 -11.55 -3.81
C GLN A 35 1.33 -10.70 -5.06
N GLY A 36 0.36 -9.87 -5.46
CA GLY A 36 0.51 -9.08 -6.68
C GLY A 36 1.53 -7.94 -6.55
N ILE A 37 1.60 -7.26 -5.40
CA ILE A 37 2.66 -6.24 -5.17
C ILE A 37 4.02 -6.92 -5.12
N SER A 38 4.13 -8.05 -4.43
CA SER A 38 5.35 -8.86 -4.36
C SER A 38 5.83 -9.26 -5.76
N ALA A 39 4.91 -9.72 -6.62
CA ALA A 39 5.23 -10.08 -8.00
C ALA A 39 5.71 -8.88 -8.83
N ILE A 40 5.12 -7.68 -8.65
CA ILE A 40 5.59 -6.45 -9.31
C ILE A 40 7.01 -6.09 -8.84
N LEU A 41 7.23 -6.06 -7.52
CA LEU A 41 8.53 -5.69 -6.95
C LEU A 41 9.62 -6.70 -7.35
N MET A 42 9.32 -8.00 -7.35
CA MET A 42 10.25 -9.02 -7.81
C MET A 42 10.54 -8.92 -9.31
N ARG A 43 9.53 -8.60 -10.13
CA ARG A 43 9.77 -8.31 -11.55
C ARG A 43 10.75 -7.14 -11.70
N LYS A 44 10.62 -6.09 -10.90
CA LYS A 44 11.54 -4.94 -10.91
C LYS A 44 12.94 -5.27 -10.39
N CYS A 45 13.05 -6.17 -9.41
CA CYS A 45 14.33 -6.71 -8.94
C CYS A 45 15.09 -7.47 -10.06
N LEU A 46 14.37 -8.20 -10.91
CA LEU A 46 14.94 -8.99 -12.00
C LEU A 46 15.24 -8.19 -13.27
N GLN A 47 14.47 -7.12 -13.53
CA GLN A 47 14.61 -6.27 -14.70
C GLN A 47 14.22 -4.84 -14.39
N GLU A 48 14.99 -3.89 -14.89
CA GLU A 48 14.63 -2.48 -14.80
C GLU A 48 13.37 -2.22 -15.64
N CYS A 49 12.28 -1.84 -14.97
CA CYS A 49 11.03 -1.53 -15.64
C CYS A 49 10.20 -0.50 -14.85
N HIS A 50 9.38 0.25 -15.57
CA HIS A 50 8.42 1.20 -15.00
C HIS A 50 7.17 0.49 -14.44
N PRO A 51 6.43 1.12 -13.51
CA PRO A 51 6.64 2.44 -12.91
C PRO A 51 7.60 2.41 -11.72
N ASN A 52 8.21 3.55 -11.39
CA ASN A 52 8.90 3.73 -10.11
C ASN A 52 7.88 3.96 -8.99
N PHE A 53 8.07 3.32 -7.83
CA PHE A 53 7.20 3.55 -6.68
C PHE A 53 7.77 4.66 -5.80
N GLY A 54 6.92 5.61 -5.38
CA GLY A 54 7.32 6.66 -4.43
C GLY A 54 7.31 6.16 -2.99
N SER A 55 6.22 5.50 -2.59
CA SER A 55 6.05 4.95 -1.25
C SER A 55 5.23 3.65 -1.29
N LEU A 56 5.54 2.70 -0.41
CA LEU A 56 4.65 1.59 -0.09
C LEU A 56 4.14 1.72 1.34
N ILE A 57 2.82 1.76 1.51
CA ILE A 57 2.15 1.80 2.80
C ILE A 57 1.63 0.41 3.10
N CYS A 58 2.27 -0.25 4.03
CA CYS A 58 1.89 -1.58 4.46
C CYS A 58 2.40 -1.79 5.87
N ASN A 59 1.56 -2.41 6.67
CA ASN A 59 1.90 -2.93 7.96
C ASN A 59 2.69 -4.23 7.77
N LEU A 60 3.89 -4.18 7.18
CA LEU A 60 4.67 -5.38 6.90
C LEU A 60 5.40 -5.85 8.17
N PRO A 61 5.26 -7.11 8.61
CA PRO A 61 6.00 -7.65 9.74
C PRO A 61 7.50 -7.75 9.40
N PRO A 62 8.39 -7.65 10.40
CA PRO A 62 9.81 -7.86 10.17
C PRO A 62 10.10 -9.24 9.57
N SER A 63 11.12 -9.31 8.72
CA SER A 63 11.45 -10.49 7.92
C SER A 63 11.71 -11.74 8.76
N ASN A 64 12.13 -11.60 10.01
CA ASN A 64 12.37 -12.69 10.95
C ASN A 64 11.10 -13.36 11.50
N ILE A 65 9.93 -12.75 11.34
CA ILE A 65 8.65 -13.33 11.81
C ILE A 65 8.27 -14.53 10.94
N ALA A 66 8.65 -14.52 9.67
CA ALA A 66 8.26 -15.54 8.70
C ALA A 66 9.49 -16.35 8.24
N ASN A 67 10.22 -16.91 9.21
CA ASN A 67 11.39 -17.77 8.99
C ASN A 67 11.03 -19.21 8.58
N GLY A 68 9.75 -19.49 8.29
CA GLY A 68 9.30 -20.81 7.84
C GLY A 68 9.38 -20.97 6.31
N ASP A 69 8.96 -22.16 5.86
CA ASP A 69 8.83 -22.50 4.43
C ASP A 69 7.38 -22.39 3.91
N GLY A 70 6.46 -21.90 4.75
CA GLY A 70 5.07 -21.66 4.40
C GLY A 70 4.88 -20.61 3.31
N GLU A 71 3.69 -20.57 2.72
CA GLU A 71 3.43 -19.67 1.58
C GLU A 71 3.52 -18.21 1.99
N ALA A 72 3.00 -17.86 3.16
CA ALA A 72 3.14 -16.52 3.72
C ALA A 72 4.60 -16.09 3.90
N SER A 73 5.48 -17.03 4.28
CA SER A 73 6.91 -16.75 4.46
C SER A 73 7.60 -16.44 3.13
N LYS A 74 7.25 -17.17 2.06
CA LYS A 74 7.79 -16.90 0.71
C LYS A 74 7.35 -15.54 0.20
N VAL A 75 6.06 -15.21 0.30
CA VAL A 75 5.52 -13.93 -0.17
C VAL A 75 6.10 -12.76 0.61
N LEU A 76 6.23 -12.88 1.94
CA LEU A 76 6.85 -11.86 2.79
C LEU A 76 8.32 -11.65 2.45
N ARG A 77 9.08 -12.72 2.20
CA ARG A 77 10.49 -12.63 1.81
C ARG A 77 10.65 -11.89 0.48
N ALA A 78 9.85 -12.26 -0.52
CA ALA A 78 9.83 -11.60 -1.82
C ALA A 78 9.44 -10.11 -1.72
N MET A 79 8.49 -9.77 -0.84
CA MET A 79 8.16 -8.36 -0.55
C MET A 79 9.36 -7.60 0.01
N HIS A 80 10.03 -8.13 1.03
CA HIS A 80 11.20 -7.50 1.65
C HIS A 80 12.37 -7.35 0.67
N GLU A 81 12.61 -8.38 -0.15
CA GLU A 81 13.64 -8.37 -1.18
C GLU A 81 13.37 -7.31 -2.24
N GLY A 82 12.15 -7.29 -2.79
CA GLY A 82 11.76 -6.32 -3.80
C GLY A 82 11.75 -4.88 -3.28
N LEU A 83 11.30 -4.66 -2.05
CA LEU A 83 11.37 -3.34 -1.41
C LEU A 83 12.80 -2.84 -1.25
N ARG A 84 13.70 -3.71 -0.80
CA ARG A 84 15.13 -3.40 -0.66
C ARG A 84 15.77 -3.08 -2.01
N ALA A 85 15.44 -3.83 -3.07
CA ALA A 85 15.94 -3.58 -4.42
C ALA A 85 15.51 -2.20 -4.95
N GLU A 86 14.27 -1.80 -4.66
CA GLU A 86 13.72 -0.49 -5.03
C GLU A 86 14.16 0.66 -4.11
N GLY A 87 14.94 0.39 -3.05
CA GLY A 87 15.28 1.39 -2.03
C GLY A 87 14.07 1.90 -1.25
N LEU A 88 12.96 1.17 -1.27
CA LEU A 88 11.72 1.52 -0.59
C LEU A 88 11.72 0.96 0.83
N LYS A 89 11.42 1.82 1.78
CA LYS A 89 11.04 1.38 3.12
C LYS A 89 9.52 1.34 3.18
N PRO A 90 8.91 0.22 3.60
CA PRO A 90 7.49 0.24 3.90
C PRO A 90 7.28 1.30 4.99
N ILE A 91 6.25 2.14 4.85
CA ILE A 91 5.87 3.04 5.94
C ILE A 91 5.42 2.15 7.10
N GLU A 92 6.27 2.03 8.11
CA GLU A 92 6.08 1.20 9.30
C GLU A 92 5.03 1.85 10.21
N ALA A 93 3.78 1.76 9.81
CA ALA A 93 2.67 2.30 10.58
C ALA A 93 2.49 1.54 11.93
N PHE A 94 3.20 0.42 12.11
CA PHE A 94 3.37 -0.31 13.37
C PHE A 94 4.35 0.29 14.39
N VAL A 95 5.31 1.12 13.97
CA VAL A 95 6.37 1.63 14.86
C VAL A 95 6.05 3.04 15.36
N ASN A 96 5.45 3.90 14.52
CA ASN A 96 5.18 5.28 14.91
C ASN A 96 3.87 5.45 15.72
N THR A 97 3.97 5.87 16.98
CA THR A 97 2.84 6.00 17.92
C THR A 97 1.86 7.10 17.53
N LYS A 98 2.24 7.94 16.56
CA LYS A 98 1.40 8.99 16.03
C LYS A 98 0.80 8.53 14.72
N LEU A 99 -0.53 8.68 14.60
CA LEU A 99 -1.23 8.68 13.32
C LEU A 99 -0.67 9.85 12.50
N GLU A 100 0.40 9.61 11.76
CA GLU A 100 0.95 10.61 10.87
C GLU A 100 0.16 10.60 9.57
N ALA A 101 -0.47 11.74 9.26
CA ALA A 101 -1.08 11.94 7.96
C ALA A 101 0.02 11.87 6.90
N VAL A 102 -0.11 10.93 5.97
CA VAL A 102 0.73 10.87 4.78
C VAL A 102 0.18 11.89 3.80
N THR A 103 0.89 13.01 3.66
CA THR A 103 0.54 14.01 2.63
C THR A 103 1.04 13.50 1.29
N LEU A 104 0.13 13.14 0.39
CA LEU A 104 0.46 12.84 -0.99
C LEU A 104 0.51 14.18 -1.73
N TYR A 105 1.70 14.77 -1.83
CA TYR A 105 1.86 16.07 -2.49
C TYR A 105 1.32 16.03 -3.93
N GLU A 106 0.63 17.11 -4.28
CA GLU A 106 0.17 17.40 -5.63
C GLU A 106 1.34 17.91 -6.48
N ALA A 107 1.40 17.45 -7.73
CA ALA A 107 2.21 18.09 -8.74
C ALA A 107 1.42 19.29 -9.29
N SER A 108 1.91 20.51 -9.04
CA SER A 108 1.45 21.71 -9.72
C SER A 108 1.86 21.61 -11.20
N PHE A 109 0.97 21.17 -12.08
CA PHE A 109 1.23 21.22 -13.52
C PHE A 109 0.77 22.56 -14.09
N PHE A 110 1.58 23.59 -13.91
CA PHE A 110 1.53 24.75 -14.80
C PHE A 110 2.20 24.37 -16.13
N ASN A 111 1.38 24.29 -17.19
CA ASN A 111 1.78 24.37 -18.59
C ASN A 111 2.99 23.52 -19.06
N GLN A 112 2.76 22.29 -19.50
CA GLN A 112 3.25 21.83 -20.81
C GLN A 112 2.69 20.45 -21.18
N ILE A 113 2.39 20.30 -22.46
CA ILE A 113 1.82 19.14 -23.14
C ILE A 113 2.52 17.83 -22.70
N GLY A 114 1.75 16.88 -22.18
CA GLY A 114 2.21 15.53 -21.91
C GLY A 114 1.06 14.66 -21.38
N PHE A 115 0.61 13.71 -22.19
CA PHE A 115 -0.41 12.73 -21.86
C PHE A 115 -0.13 12.01 -20.52
N LEU A 116 -1.22 11.66 -19.81
CA LEU A 116 -1.31 10.57 -18.83
C LEU A 116 -1.04 10.88 -17.34
N CYS A 117 -1.95 11.61 -16.70
CA CYS A 117 -2.32 11.38 -15.29
C CYS A 117 -3.82 11.66 -15.09
N LEU A 118 -4.67 10.82 -15.68
CA LEU A 118 -6.06 11.18 -16.00
C LEU A 118 -7.15 10.54 -15.12
N HIS A 119 -6.82 9.79 -14.07
CA HIS A 119 -7.88 9.09 -13.31
C HIS A 119 -8.18 9.60 -11.90
N CYS A 120 -7.40 10.58 -11.40
CA CYS A 120 -7.83 11.38 -10.23
C CYS A 120 -7.73 12.89 -10.51
N SER A 121 -6.69 13.37 -11.20
CA SER A 121 -6.49 14.81 -11.42
C SER A 121 -7.43 15.43 -12.46
N LEU A 122 -7.92 14.68 -13.46
CA LEU A 122 -8.83 15.27 -14.46
C LEU A 122 -10.26 15.49 -13.92
N VAL A 123 -10.63 14.87 -12.80
CA VAL A 123 -12.00 14.94 -12.29
C VAL A 123 -12.18 15.99 -11.17
N ILE A 124 -11.10 16.43 -10.49
CA ILE A 124 -11.23 17.14 -9.20
C ILE A 124 -10.52 18.53 -9.14
N GLY A 125 -9.71 18.91 -10.14
CA GLY A 125 -9.07 20.24 -10.21
C GLY A 125 -7.74 20.36 -9.46
N GLU A 126 -7.25 21.59 -9.24
CA GLU A 126 -6.05 21.86 -8.42
C GLU A 126 -6.36 21.73 -6.92
N GLY A 127 -5.48 21.11 -6.15
CA GLY A 127 -5.66 20.92 -4.71
C GLY A 127 -4.76 19.87 -4.03
N ALA A 128 -4.73 19.89 -2.70
CA ALA A 128 -3.91 18.94 -1.95
C ALA A 128 -4.69 17.66 -1.60
N LEU A 129 -4.19 16.50 -2.02
CA LEU A 129 -4.66 15.19 -1.53
C LEU A 129 -3.89 14.77 -0.26
N ARG A 130 -4.59 14.65 0.85
CA ARG A 130 -4.04 14.10 2.10
C ARG A 130 -4.58 12.69 2.29
N MET A 131 -3.72 11.79 2.77
CA MET A 131 -4.11 10.43 3.15
C MET A 131 -3.80 10.21 4.62
N ILE A 132 -4.82 9.88 5.40
CA ILE A 132 -4.68 9.53 6.81
C ILE A 132 -4.80 8.02 6.92
N VAL A 133 -3.74 7.37 7.38
CA VAL A 133 -3.71 5.92 7.60
C VAL A 133 -4.20 5.62 9.01
N LEU A 134 -5.24 4.81 9.13
CA LEU A 134 -5.80 4.34 10.38
C LEU A 134 -5.27 2.92 10.65
N ASN A 135 -4.49 2.79 11.72
CA ASN A 135 -3.89 1.52 12.12
C ASN A 135 -4.77 0.73 13.09
N PRO A 136 -4.66 -0.61 13.08
CA PRO A 136 -5.21 -1.43 14.16
C PRO A 136 -4.49 -1.13 15.49
N GLU A 137 -5.15 -1.43 16.61
CA GLU A 137 -4.57 -1.26 17.93
C GLU A 137 -3.34 -2.18 18.13
N ARG A 138 -2.21 -1.61 18.56
CA ARG A 138 -0.91 -2.30 18.69
C ARG A 138 -0.92 -3.48 19.65
N SER A 139 -1.60 -3.32 20.78
CA SER A 139 -1.72 -4.31 21.84
C SER A 139 -2.91 -5.24 21.65
N SER A 140 -3.57 -5.19 20.49
CA SER A 140 -4.70 -6.07 20.21
C SER A 140 -4.25 -7.52 20.21
N LYS A 141 -5.10 -8.37 20.79
CA LYS A 141 -4.94 -9.83 20.71
C LYS A 141 -4.91 -10.28 19.26
N ASP A 142 -5.64 -9.60 18.38
CA ASP A 142 -5.70 -9.89 16.95
C ASP A 142 -4.35 -9.71 16.24
N LEU A 143 -3.57 -8.68 16.60
CA LEU A 143 -2.23 -8.49 16.03
C LEU A 143 -1.26 -9.58 16.48
N ALA A 144 -1.31 -9.95 17.76
CA ALA A 144 -0.51 -11.07 18.27
C ALA A 144 -0.91 -12.39 17.59
N SER A 145 -2.22 -12.61 17.37
CA SER A 145 -2.72 -13.76 16.64
C SER A 145 -2.33 -13.75 15.17
N LEU A 146 -2.27 -12.60 14.50
CA LEU A 146 -1.75 -12.49 13.14
C LEU A 146 -0.28 -12.91 13.07
N VAL A 147 0.56 -12.43 14.00
CA VAL A 147 1.97 -12.82 14.04
C VAL A 147 2.14 -14.33 14.24
N HIS A 148 1.31 -14.94 15.10
CA HIS A 148 1.28 -16.39 15.26
C HIS A 148 0.83 -17.09 13.97
N ALA A 149 -0.26 -16.62 13.37
CA ALA A 149 -0.81 -17.16 12.11
C ALA A 149 0.21 -17.12 10.97
N LEU A 150 1.01 -16.06 10.85
CA LEU A 150 2.06 -15.95 9.84
C LEU A 150 3.22 -16.94 10.05
N LYS A 151 3.44 -17.39 11.30
CA LYS A 151 4.43 -18.41 11.63
C LYS A 151 3.91 -19.83 11.36
N THR A 152 2.64 -20.09 11.66
CA THR A 152 2.04 -21.42 11.54
C THR A 152 1.33 -21.66 10.20
N ASP A 153 1.16 -20.62 9.39
CA ASP A 153 0.36 -20.61 8.15
C ASP A 153 -1.14 -20.91 8.38
N GLU A 154 -1.62 -20.75 9.62
CA GLU A 154 -3.00 -21.06 10.01
C GLU A 154 -3.84 -19.81 10.19
N ASN A 155 -5.05 -19.78 9.62
CA ASN A 155 -6.04 -18.71 9.81
C ASN A 155 -5.54 -17.28 9.49
N ILE A 156 -4.50 -17.13 8.66
CA ILE A 156 -3.90 -15.82 8.33
C ILE A 156 -4.95 -14.84 7.81
N GLU A 157 -5.82 -15.25 6.88
CA GLU A 157 -6.83 -14.37 6.29
C GLU A 157 -7.81 -13.81 7.33
N LYS A 158 -8.13 -14.58 8.37
CA LYS A 158 -8.99 -14.13 9.47
C LYS A 158 -8.32 -13.03 10.26
N PHE A 159 -7.10 -13.27 10.73
CA PHE A 159 -6.40 -12.30 11.57
C PHE A 159 -5.92 -11.08 10.78
N ALA A 160 -5.51 -11.26 9.52
CA ALA A 160 -5.15 -10.16 8.63
C ALA A 160 -6.35 -9.23 8.34
N ALA A 161 -7.57 -9.76 8.31
CA ALA A 161 -8.78 -8.95 8.19
C ALA A 161 -9.04 -8.11 9.44
N LEU A 162 -8.89 -8.69 10.63
CA LEU A 162 -9.08 -8.00 11.92
C LEU A 162 -8.03 -6.91 12.15
N THR A 163 -6.82 -7.09 11.62
CA THR A 163 -5.72 -6.14 11.75
C THR A 163 -5.51 -5.29 10.49
N SER A 164 -6.53 -5.15 9.64
CA SER A 164 -6.39 -4.43 8.38
C SER A 164 -6.32 -2.91 8.59
N LEU A 165 -5.61 -2.22 7.70
CA LEU A 165 -5.57 -0.77 7.64
C LEU A 165 -6.88 -0.20 7.08
N ALA A 166 -7.25 0.98 7.55
CA ALA A 166 -8.21 1.85 6.87
C ALA A 166 -7.53 3.17 6.46
N LEU A 167 -8.08 3.86 5.47
CA LEU A 167 -7.49 5.07 4.89
C LEU A 167 -8.58 6.12 4.74
N LEU A 168 -8.32 7.34 5.21
CA LEU A 168 -9.15 8.50 4.92
C LEU A 168 -8.41 9.41 3.94
N LEU A 169 -8.89 9.44 2.70
CA LEU A 169 -8.43 10.38 1.68
C LEU A 169 -9.21 11.68 1.83
N VAL A 170 -8.50 12.79 1.94
CA VAL A 170 -9.07 14.13 2.10
C VAL A 170 -8.52 15.01 0.97
N TRP A 171 -9.38 15.39 0.05
CA TRP A 171 -9.06 16.34 -1.00
C TRP A 171 -9.42 17.75 -0.57
N HIS A 172 -8.41 18.61 -0.54
CA HIS A 172 -8.56 20.04 -0.29
C HIS A 172 -8.38 20.79 -1.61
N PRO A 173 -9.45 21.30 -2.23
CA PRO A 173 -9.33 22.15 -3.42
C PRO A 173 -8.46 23.38 -3.14
N SER A 174 -7.75 23.87 -4.16
CA SER A 174 -7.00 25.13 -4.08
C SER A 174 -7.93 26.33 -3.86
N ASP A 175 -9.11 26.28 -4.49
CA ASP A 175 -10.22 27.20 -4.22
C ASP A 175 -10.94 26.81 -2.92
N HIS A 176 -10.71 27.59 -1.86
CA HIS A 176 -11.30 27.37 -0.55
C HIS A 176 -12.83 27.60 -0.48
N THR A 177 -13.46 28.05 -1.56
CA THR A 177 -14.93 28.11 -1.66
C THR A 177 -15.54 26.76 -2.03
N LEU A 178 -14.75 25.86 -2.61
CA LEU A 178 -15.19 24.52 -2.98
C LEU A 178 -15.17 23.56 -1.79
N PRO A 179 -16.09 22.57 -1.74
CA PRO A 179 -16.16 21.64 -0.62
C PRO A 179 -14.97 20.68 -0.57
N VAL A 180 -14.48 20.43 0.64
CA VAL A 180 -13.48 19.38 0.92
C VAL A 180 -14.11 18.01 0.73
N SER A 181 -13.57 17.21 -0.19
CA SER A 181 -14.04 15.84 -0.45
C SER A 181 -13.30 14.85 0.46
N ARG A 182 -14.04 13.86 0.99
CA ARG A 182 -13.51 12.85 1.91
C ARG A 182 -13.95 11.46 1.47
N ILE A 183 -13.00 10.55 1.30
CA ILE A 183 -13.25 9.15 0.95
C ILE A 183 -12.62 8.28 2.02
N LEU A 184 -13.45 7.54 2.73
CA LEU A 184 -13.00 6.51 3.67
C LEU A 184 -12.93 5.17 2.94
N ILE A 185 -11.73 4.63 2.83
CA ILE A 185 -11.48 3.28 2.35
C ILE A 185 -11.26 2.42 3.58
N THR A 186 -12.25 1.59 3.90
CA THR A 186 -12.10 0.57 4.93
C THR A 186 -11.43 -0.65 4.31
N GLY A 187 -10.49 -1.26 5.04
CA GLY A 187 -10.07 -2.63 4.75
C GLY A 187 -11.21 -3.60 5.13
N LYS A 188 -10.88 -4.62 5.93
CA LYS A 188 -11.89 -5.40 6.68
C LYS A 188 -12.00 -4.95 8.14
N CYS A 189 -11.39 -3.82 8.47
CA CYS A 189 -11.41 -3.24 9.81
C CYS A 189 -12.86 -2.85 10.13
N VAL A 190 -13.41 -3.43 11.20
CA VAL A 190 -14.65 -2.93 11.80
C VAL A 190 -14.24 -1.67 12.56
N LEU A 191 -14.72 -0.51 12.09
CA LEU A 191 -14.51 0.77 12.78
C LEU A 191 -15.41 0.90 14.00
#